data_AF-A0A080ZXA7-F1
#
_entry.id   AF-A0A080ZXA7-F1
#
_cell.length_a   1.000
_cell.length_b   1.000
_cell.length_c   1.000
_cell.angle_alpha   90.00
_cell.angle_beta   90.00
_cell.angle_gamma   90.00
#
_symmetry.space_group_name_H-M   'P 1'
#
loop_
_entity.id
_entity.type
_entity.pdbx_description
1 polymer ?
#
loop_
_entity_poly.entity_id
_entity_poly.type
_entity_poly.pdbx_seq_one_letter_code
_entity_poly.pdbx_strand_id
1 'polypeptide(L)'
;MTTREEAERDVKLLVSFVAMVFVGLGNKIFQKLQTIPMHNYPTFLNLLTTFVYIPISFAYILPMIKYGSAITWDQRSIPKRKFAVMGGLDSIAGILQVFAATYLGGSLIILLGQAAIPISMLISSVLLKAKYSGYQYVGAVVVTMGLLIVLGSGNSSSSTGTNPHLIVLWSIVMIFSCVPMCLSSVYKEKTLGEAELDAVYLNGWIAVFQFLFSIPLTFPAAMVGDHPVTPRELPENLYDGLMCYLGQNTITEGAHKDDCEKATIYVTAYLLFNVAYNLLIILILKFGSANILWLAMTIMVPLGNVAFTFPFMPEHQPLHAKDIAGLLFIMMGLFVYRFLEELMESWNKRKPIYPDEKGPVADELKRALISSDSDNSDDLDREV
;
A
#
# COMPACT_ATOMS: atom_id res chain seq x y z
N MET A 1 38.70 -4.44 9.87
CA MET A 1 38.07 -3.12 9.64
C MET A 1 36.71 -3.28 8.97
N THR A 2 36.60 -4.17 7.98
CA THR A 2 35.35 -4.60 7.31
C THR A 2 34.25 -5.12 8.24
N THR A 3 34.56 -5.95 9.24
CA THR A 3 33.54 -6.56 10.13
C THR A 3 32.82 -5.57 11.05
N ARG A 4 33.45 -4.45 11.41
CA ARG A 4 32.84 -3.43 12.28
C ARG A 4 31.94 -2.50 11.49
N GLU A 5 32.33 -2.15 10.27
CA GLU A 5 31.50 -1.38 9.34
C GLU A 5 30.28 -2.18 8.86
N GLU A 6 30.43 -3.49 8.64
CA GLU A 6 29.32 -4.39 8.34
C GLU A 6 28.34 -4.50 9.52
N ALA A 7 28.84 -4.69 10.75
CA ALA A 7 27.99 -4.73 11.93
C ALA A 7 27.26 -3.40 12.18
N GLU A 8 27.94 -2.25 12.00
CA GLU A 8 27.30 -0.94 12.12
C GLU A 8 26.25 -0.69 11.03
N ARG A 9 26.46 -1.19 9.81
CA ARG A 9 25.46 -1.15 8.74
C ARG A 9 24.25 -2.02 9.08
N ASP A 10 24.46 -3.23 9.54
CA ASP A 10 23.38 -4.17 9.87
C ASP A 10 22.53 -3.68 11.05
N VAL A 11 23.17 -3.08 12.07
CA VAL A 11 22.45 -2.41 13.17
C VAL A 11 21.65 -1.20 12.68
N LYS A 12 22.23 -0.36 11.81
CA LYS A 12 21.49 0.78 11.21
C LYS A 12 20.28 0.29 10.41
N LEU A 13 20.44 -0.77 9.61
CA LEU A 13 19.34 -1.37 8.84
C LEU A 13 18.24 -1.93 9.75
N LEU A 14 18.61 -2.64 10.83
CA LEU A 14 17.65 -3.16 11.80
C LEU A 14 16.89 -2.03 12.50
N VAL A 15 17.59 -0.98 12.94
CA VAL A 15 16.98 0.19 13.58
C VAL A 15 16.03 0.90 12.61
N SER A 16 16.44 1.12 11.36
CA SER A 16 15.58 1.72 10.33
C SER A 16 14.36 0.85 10.03
N PHE A 17 14.52 -0.47 10.01
CA PHE A 17 13.42 -1.41 9.82
C PHE A 17 12.39 -1.34 10.95
N VAL A 18 12.85 -1.40 12.21
CA VAL A 18 11.96 -1.31 13.38
C VAL A 18 11.29 0.07 13.44
N ALA A 19 12.04 1.14 13.17
CA ALA A 19 11.49 2.48 13.08
C ALA A 19 10.41 2.59 12.00
N MET A 20 10.62 1.96 10.85
CA MET A 20 9.65 1.95 9.75
C MET A 20 8.38 1.20 10.13
N VAL A 21 8.48 0.03 10.78
CA VAL A 21 7.31 -0.70 11.30
C VAL A 21 6.52 0.16 12.29
N PHE A 22 7.20 0.78 13.26
CA PHE A 22 6.54 1.62 14.26
C PHE A 22 5.91 2.88 13.65
N VAL A 23 6.67 3.64 12.86
CA VAL A 23 6.20 4.89 12.24
C VAL A 23 5.13 4.62 11.19
N GLY A 24 5.25 3.55 10.41
CA GLY A 24 4.25 3.15 9.42
C GLY A 24 2.95 2.66 10.05
N LEU A 25 3.05 1.88 11.13
CA LEU A 25 1.89 1.49 11.93
C LEU A 25 1.21 2.71 12.55
N GLY A 26 1.99 3.63 13.14
CA GLY A 26 1.50 4.91 13.64
C GLY A 26 0.79 5.72 12.55
N ASN A 27 1.40 5.87 11.37
CA ASN A 27 0.80 6.58 10.24
C ASN A 27 -0.57 5.99 9.86
N LYS A 28 -0.71 4.66 9.79
CA LYS A 28 -1.98 3.99 9.48
C LYS A 28 -3.02 4.14 10.60
N ILE A 29 -2.59 4.04 11.86
CA ILE A 29 -3.47 4.18 13.02
C ILE A 29 -3.99 5.62 13.11
N PHE A 30 -3.09 6.61 13.08
CA PHE A 30 -3.46 8.01 13.15
C PHE A 30 -4.21 8.49 11.91
N GLN A 31 -4.03 7.83 10.75
CA GLN A 31 -4.85 8.06 9.56
C GLN A 31 -6.33 7.80 9.83
N LYS A 32 -6.66 6.75 10.61
CA LYS A 32 -8.04 6.47 11.04
C LYS A 32 -8.44 7.32 12.25
N LEU A 33 -7.56 7.49 13.24
CA LEU A 33 -7.92 8.23 14.45
C LEU A 33 -8.29 9.69 14.18
N GLN A 34 -7.67 10.34 13.21
CA GLN A 34 -8.02 11.71 12.86
C GLN A 34 -9.43 11.84 12.28
N THR A 35 -9.98 10.79 11.64
CA THR A 35 -11.32 10.83 11.04
C THR A 35 -12.43 10.62 12.06
N ILE A 36 -12.10 10.19 13.29
CA ILE A 36 -13.07 10.02 14.38
C ILE A 36 -13.58 11.39 14.88
N PRO A 37 -12.73 12.31 15.38
CA PRO A 37 -13.21 13.63 15.83
C PRO A 37 -13.56 14.56 14.67
N MET A 38 -13.04 14.30 13.46
CA MET A 38 -13.31 15.09 12.26
C MET A 38 -14.18 14.36 11.25
N HIS A 39 -15.13 13.56 11.73
CA HIS A 39 -16.03 12.77 10.87
C HIS A 39 -16.78 13.66 9.86
N ASN A 40 -17.15 14.87 10.27
CA ASN A 40 -17.88 15.85 9.47
C ASN A 40 -16.99 16.66 8.50
N TYR A 41 -15.66 16.60 8.68
CA TYR A 41 -14.69 17.44 7.97
C TYR A 41 -13.63 16.67 7.15
N PRO A 42 -13.98 15.59 6.40
CA PRO A 42 -13.00 14.78 5.67
C PRO A 42 -12.29 15.56 4.55
N THR A 43 -12.99 16.49 3.93
CA THR A 43 -12.45 17.40 2.92
C THR A 43 -11.35 18.28 3.49
N PHE A 44 -11.58 18.86 4.67
CA PHE A 44 -10.60 19.68 5.36
C PHE A 44 -9.34 18.87 5.69
N LEU A 45 -9.50 17.65 6.21
CA LEU A 45 -8.39 16.74 6.48
C LEU A 45 -7.52 16.48 5.24
N ASN A 46 -8.16 16.20 4.09
CA ASN A 46 -7.43 15.94 2.86
C ASN A 46 -6.67 17.18 2.35
N LEU A 47 -7.30 18.36 2.40
CA LEU A 47 -6.65 19.62 2.03
C LEU A 47 -5.50 19.97 2.98
N LEU A 48 -5.70 19.82 4.29
CA LEU A 48 -4.67 20.09 5.30
C LEU A 48 -3.46 19.17 5.12
N THR A 49 -3.69 17.87 4.96
CA THR A 49 -2.62 16.88 4.78
C THR A 49 -1.77 17.18 3.55
N THR A 50 -2.42 17.48 2.41
CA THR A 50 -1.73 17.81 1.17
C THR A 50 -1.03 19.16 1.24
N PHE A 51 -1.66 20.15 1.89
CA PHE A 51 -1.09 21.48 2.10
C PHE A 51 0.17 21.44 2.96
N VAL A 52 0.16 20.75 4.11
CA VAL A 52 1.31 20.68 5.04
C VAL A 52 2.52 20.00 4.41
N TYR A 53 2.30 19.05 3.50
CA TYR A 53 3.38 18.36 2.81
C TYR A 53 4.19 19.28 1.87
N ILE A 54 3.56 20.33 1.32
CA ILE A 54 4.20 21.29 0.40
C ILE A 54 5.34 22.08 1.09
N PRO A 55 5.11 22.89 2.14
CA PRO A 55 6.16 23.69 2.75
C PRO A 55 7.28 22.82 3.32
N ILE A 56 6.96 21.63 3.84
CA ILE A 56 7.96 20.67 4.34
C ILE A 56 8.85 20.19 3.19
N SER A 57 8.25 19.81 2.06
CA SER A 57 9.02 19.39 0.88
C SER A 57 9.87 20.54 0.32
N PHE A 58 9.31 21.74 0.20
CA PHE A 58 10.06 22.91 -0.30
C PHE A 58 11.14 23.39 0.66
N ALA A 59 10.97 23.23 1.97
CA ALA A 59 12.00 23.52 2.97
C ALA A 59 13.24 22.62 2.81
N TYR A 60 13.08 21.39 2.31
CA TYR A 60 14.18 20.51 1.94
C TYR A 60 14.73 20.81 0.52
N ILE A 61 13.83 21.02 -0.45
CA ILE A 61 14.19 21.23 -1.86
C ILE A 61 15.00 22.53 -2.04
N LEU A 62 14.61 23.65 -1.44
CA LEU A 62 15.25 24.96 -1.68
C LEU A 62 16.73 25.01 -1.24
N PRO A 63 17.11 24.53 -0.04
CA PRO A 63 18.52 24.42 0.34
C PRO A 63 19.30 23.42 -0.53
N MET A 64 18.70 22.28 -0.87
CA MET A 64 19.33 21.28 -1.75
C MET A 64 19.57 21.81 -3.17
N ILE A 65 18.69 22.66 -3.67
CA ILE A 65 18.84 23.33 -4.97
C ILE A 65 19.96 24.38 -4.96
N LYS A 66 20.15 25.07 -3.83
CA LYS A 66 21.05 26.22 -3.71
C LYS A 66 22.46 25.84 -3.26
N TYR A 67 22.58 24.83 -2.40
CA TYR A 67 23.84 24.44 -1.77
C TYR A 67 24.22 22.96 -1.99
N GLY A 68 23.28 22.13 -2.47
CA GLY A 68 23.49 20.70 -2.69
C GLY A 68 23.73 20.33 -4.15
N SER A 69 24.34 19.16 -4.37
CA SER A 69 24.50 18.52 -5.69
C SER A 69 23.44 17.45 -5.97
N ALA A 70 22.50 17.22 -5.05
CA ALA A 70 21.49 16.15 -5.15
C ALA A 70 20.36 16.43 -6.16
N ILE A 71 20.08 17.72 -6.46
CA ILE A 71 19.05 18.11 -7.43
C ILE A 71 19.72 18.66 -8.69
N THR A 72 19.91 17.78 -9.67
CA THR A 72 20.54 18.12 -10.95
C THR A 72 19.62 18.96 -11.84
N TRP A 73 20.22 19.68 -12.79
CA TRP A 73 19.46 20.47 -13.78
C TRP A 73 18.56 19.59 -14.65
N ASP A 74 18.93 18.33 -14.87
CA ASP A 74 18.14 17.34 -15.61
C ASP A 74 16.84 16.97 -14.90
N GLN A 75 16.81 16.93 -13.56
CA GLN A 75 15.57 16.73 -12.81
C GLN A 75 14.60 17.92 -12.95
N ARG A 76 15.12 19.12 -13.20
CA ARG A 76 14.30 20.34 -13.39
C ARG A 76 13.76 20.50 -14.81
N SER A 77 14.41 19.85 -15.79
CA SER A 77 13.96 19.88 -17.19
C SER A 77 12.78 18.94 -17.45
N ILE A 78 12.43 18.07 -16.49
CA ILE A 78 11.28 17.17 -16.60
C ILE A 78 10.00 17.99 -16.78
N PRO A 79 9.19 17.69 -17.81
CA PRO A 79 7.97 18.44 -18.09
C PRO A 79 6.98 18.31 -16.93
N LYS A 80 6.59 19.46 -16.37
CA LYS A 80 5.67 19.55 -15.22
C LYS A 80 4.31 18.88 -15.45
N ARG A 81 3.91 18.69 -16.72
CA ARG A 81 2.72 17.92 -17.11
C ARG A 81 2.76 16.48 -16.58
N LYS A 82 3.93 15.84 -16.50
CA LYS A 82 4.08 14.49 -15.93
C LYS A 82 3.73 14.49 -14.43
N PHE A 83 4.26 15.45 -13.68
CA PHE A 83 3.92 15.63 -12.25
C PHE A 83 2.45 15.99 -12.04
N ALA A 84 1.85 16.77 -12.95
CA ALA A 84 0.43 17.10 -12.87
C ALA A 84 -0.48 15.87 -13.02
N VAL A 85 -0.16 14.95 -13.94
CA VAL A 85 -0.92 13.69 -14.09
C VAL A 85 -0.81 12.84 -12.83
N MET A 86 0.39 12.71 -12.26
CA MET A 86 0.62 11.97 -11.01
C MET A 86 -0.16 12.60 -9.85
N GLY A 87 -0.05 13.91 -9.66
CA GLY A 87 -0.74 14.65 -8.60
C GLY A 87 -2.26 14.60 -8.73
N GLY A 88 -2.79 14.64 -9.97
CA GLY A 88 -4.24 14.50 -10.21
C GLY A 88 -4.76 13.12 -9.81
N LEU A 89 -4.05 12.05 -10.19
CA LEU A 89 -4.41 10.69 -9.79
C LEU A 89 -4.27 10.46 -8.28
N ASP A 90 -3.19 10.94 -7.67
CA ASP A 90 -2.98 10.85 -6.22
C ASP A 90 -4.04 11.67 -5.44
N SER A 91 -4.52 12.78 -6.00
CA SER A 91 -5.59 13.59 -5.41
C SER A 91 -6.93 12.83 -5.40
N ILE A 92 -7.30 12.22 -6.52
CA ILE A 92 -8.51 11.38 -6.62
C ILE A 92 -8.41 10.21 -5.65
N ALA A 93 -7.28 9.51 -5.64
CA ALA A 93 -7.03 8.39 -4.73
C ALA A 93 -7.11 8.82 -3.26
N GLY A 94 -6.50 9.96 -2.91
CA GLY A 94 -6.45 10.50 -1.55
C GLY A 94 -7.83 10.86 -1.04
N ILE A 95 -8.63 11.58 -1.82
CA ILE A 95 -10.01 11.95 -1.46
C ILE A 95 -10.84 10.70 -1.19
N LEU A 96 -10.86 9.74 -2.11
CA LEU A 96 -11.64 8.51 -1.95
C LEU A 96 -11.21 7.71 -0.70
N GLN A 97 -9.91 7.68 -0.40
CA GLN A 97 -9.38 7.01 0.80
C GLN A 97 -9.76 7.72 2.10
N VAL A 98 -9.66 9.06 2.14
CA VAL A 98 -10.00 9.82 3.35
C VAL A 98 -11.49 9.66 3.67
N PHE A 99 -12.35 9.76 2.67
CA PHE A 99 -13.78 9.51 2.84
C PHE A 99 -14.05 8.07 3.26
N ALA A 100 -13.48 7.07 2.59
CA ALA A 100 -13.63 5.69 3.02
C ALA A 100 -13.10 5.45 4.45
N ALA A 101 -12.03 6.14 4.85
CA ALA A 101 -11.47 6.03 6.20
C ALA A 101 -12.35 6.65 7.28
N THR A 102 -13.23 7.59 6.94
CA THR A 102 -14.25 8.11 7.84
C THR A 102 -15.26 7.02 8.20
N TYR A 103 -15.74 6.27 7.20
CA TYR A 103 -16.85 5.32 7.38
C TYR A 103 -16.44 3.87 7.65
N LEU A 104 -15.21 3.49 7.32
CA LEU A 104 -14.70 2.14 7.55
C LEU A 104 -13.89 2.03 8.84
N GLY A 105 -13.90 0.85 9.46
CA GLY A 105 -13.04 0.54 10.59
C GLY A 105 -11.57 0.46 10.19
N GLY A 106 -10.66 0.76 11.13
CA GLY A 106 -9.20 0.78 10.89
C GLY A 106 -8.66 -0.53 10.32
N SER A 107 -9.08 -1.66 10.87
CA SER A 107 -8.72 -3.00 10.38
C SER A 107 -9.16 -3.23 8.93
N LEU A 108 -10.40 -2.84 8.61
CA LEU A 108 -10.96 -3.03 7.28
C LEU A 108 -10.24 -2.18 6.23
N ILE A 109 -9.86 -0.94 6.54
CA ILE A 109 -9.05 -0.07 5.66
C ILE A 109 -7.71 -0.74 5.31
N ILE A 110 -7.03 -1.31 6.30
CA ILE A 110 -5.74 -1.99 6.11
C ILE A 110 -5.88 -3.22 5.21
N LEU A 111 -6.92 -4.03 5.44
CA LEU A 111 -7.19 -5.23 4.66
C LEU A 111 -7.58 -4.88 3.22
N LEU A 112 -8.53 -3.97 3.03
CA LEU A 112 -8.97 -3.52 1.70
C LEU A 112 -7.86 -2.82 0.92
N GLY A 113 -6.91 -2.16 1.60
CA GLY A 113 -5.72 -1.61 0.97
C GLY A 113 -4.84 -2.65 0.27
N GLN A 114 -4.95 -3.94 0.60
CA GLN A 114 -4.24 -5.01 -0.09
C GLN A 114 -4.80 -5.30 -1.49
N ALA A 115 -5.99 -4.78 -1.82
CA ALA A 115 -6.52 -4.81 -3.19
C ALA A 115 -5.60 -4.08 -4.19
N ALA A 116 -4.72 -3.19 -3.69
CA ALA A 116 -3.69 -2.56 -4.50
C ALA A 116 -2.78 -3.57 -5.21
N ILE A 117 -2.58 -4.79 -4.69
CA ILE A 117 -1.69 -5.81 -5.28
C ILE A 117 -2.22 -6.37 -6.61
N PRO A 118 -3.42 -6.98 -6.66
CA PRO A 118 -3.96 -7.46 -7.93
C PRO A 118 -4.20 -6.30 -8.92
N ILE A 119 -4.62 -5.13 -8.41
CA ILE A 119 -4.83 -3.93 -9.24
C ILE A 119 -3.50 -3.42 -9.83
N SER A 120 -2.43 -3.32 -9.04
CA SER A 120 -1.12 -2.88 -9.54
C SER A 120 -0.55 -3.86 -10.55
N MET A 121 -0.69 -5.16 -10.32
CA MET A 121 -0.26 -6.20 -11.25
C MET A 121 -0.98 -6.06 -12.60
N LEU A 122 -2.30 -5.86 -12.59
CA LEU A 122 -3.07 -5.67 -13.82
C LEU A 122 -2.63 -4.39 -14.56
N ILE A 123 -2.55 -3.26 -13.86
CA ILE A 123 -2.18 -1.97 -14.45
C ILE A 123 -0.75 -2.00 -15.00
N SER A 124 0.20 -2.55 -14.26
CA SER A 124 1.59 -2.68 -14.70
C SER A 124 1.73 -3.65 -15.88
N SER A 125 1.00 -4.76 -15.92
CA SER A 125 0.95 -5.64 -17.09
C SER A 125 0.48 -4.89 -18.35
N VAL A 126 -0.50 -3.99 -18.22
CA VAL A 126 -1.02 -3.22 -19.36
C VAL A 126 -0.10 -2.06 -19.76
N LEU A 127 0.41 -1.28 -18.79
CA LEU A 127 1.17 -0.06 -19.05
C LEU A 127 2.67 -0.27 -19.29
N LEU A 128 3.28 -1.20 -18.56
CA LEU A 128 4.71 -1.52 -18.61
C LEU A 128 4.99 -2.80 -19.39
N LYS A 129 3.96 -3.62 -19.72
CA LYS A 129 4.13 -4.97 -20.29
C LYS A 129 5.04 -5.86 -19.44
N ALA A 130 5.00 -5.64 -18.13
CA ALA A 130 5.77 -6.41 -17.16
C ALA A 130 5.35 -7.89 -17.20
N LYS A 131 6.33 -8.79 -17.09
CA LYS A 131 6.09 -10.23 -16.99
C LYS A 131 6.17 -10.62 -15.53
N TYR A 132 5.11 -11.25 -15.03
CA TYR A 132 5.03 -11.74 -13.66
C TYR A 132 5.24 -13.25 -13.61
N SER A 133 5.85 -13.72 -12.54
CA SER A 133 6.07 -15.15 -12.28
C SER A 133 4.76 -15.84 -11.87
N GLY A 134 4.66 -17.16 -12.11
CA GLY A 134 3.50 -17.96 -11.72
C GLY A 134 3.16 -17.84 -10.23
N TYR A 135 4.17 -17.69 -9.37
CA TYR A 135 4.01 -17.51 -7.93
C TYR A 135 3.34 -16.18 -7.57
N GLN A 136 3.66 -15.11 -8.30
CA GLN A 136 3.04 -13.80 -8.08
C GLN A 136 1.55 -13.82 -8.45
N TYR A 137 1.17 -14.53 -9.52
CA TYR A 137 -0.24 -14.75 -9.86
C TYR A 137 -0.98 -15.54 -8.77
N VAL A 138 -0.38 -16.63 -8.26
CA VAL A 138 -0.96 -17.40 -7.15
C VAL A 138 -1.16 -16.51 -5.93
N GLY A 139 -0.16 -15.72 -5.55
CA GLY A 139 -0.24 -14.76 -4.44
C GLY A 139 -1.37 -13.75 -4.62
N ALA A 140 -1.51 -13.17 -5.81
CA ALA A 140 -2.58 -12.21 -6.12
C ALA A 140 -3.98 -12.84 -6.03
N VAL A 141 -4.15 -14.09 -6.49
CA VAL A 141 -5.42 -14.83 -6.37
C VAL A 141 -5.75 -15.10 -4.91
N VAL A 142 -4.78 -15.53 -4.11
CA VAL A 142 -4.97 -15.79 -2.67
C VAL A 142 -5.36 -14.50 -1.93
N VAL A 143 -4.69 -13.37 -2.20
CA VAL A 143 -5.07 -12.06 -1.64
C VAL A 143 -6.51 -11.70 -2.02
N THR A 144 -6.88 -11.88 -3.29
CA THR A 144 -8.23 -11.59 -3.77
C THR A 144 -9.29 -12.45 -3.06
N MET A 145 -9.02 -13.73 -2.85
CA MET A 145 -9.90 -14.62 -2.07
C MET A 145 -10.03 -14.16 -0.61
N GLY A 146 -8.92 -13.75 0.02
CA GLY A 146 -8.94 -13.18 1.37
C GLY A 146 -9.82 -11.92 1.45
N LEU A 147 -9.74 -11.03 0.46
CA LEU A 147 -10.60 -9.84 0.38
C LEU A 147 -12.08 -10.19 0.22
N LEU A 148 -12.43 -11.20 -0.59
CA LEU A 148 -13.81 -11.65 -0.75
C LEU A 148 -14.40 -12.20 0.56
N ILE A 149 -13.59 -12.92 1.34
CA ILE A 149 -14.02 -13.43 2.66
C ILE A 149 -14.31 -12.26 3.62
N VAL A 150 -13.42 -11.26 3.66
CA VAL A 150 -13.58 -10.08 4.53
C VAL A 150 -14.81 -9.26 4.13
N LEU A 151 -15.02 -9.02 2.83
CA LEU A 151 -16.21 -8.32 2.34
C LEU A 151 -17.51 -9.10 2.62
N GLY A 152 -17.50 -10.43 2.44
CA GLY A 152 -18.65 -11.29 2.75
C GLY A 152 -18.97 -11.38 4.25
N SER A 153 -17.97 -11.17 5.11
CA SER A 153 -18.14 -11.06 6.57
C SER A 153 -18.90 -9.78 6.96
N GLY A 154 -18.65 -8.67 6.24
CA GLY A 154 -19.22 -7.34 6.51
C GLY A 154 -20.76 -7.25 6.51
N ASN A 155 -21.45 -8.23 5.93
CA ASN A 155 -22.91 -8.33 5.99
C ASN A 155 -23.47 -8.72 7.37
N SER A 156 -22.62 -9.14 8.32
CA SER A 156 -23.05 -9.74 9.60
C SER A 156 -22.67 -8.93 10.85
N SER A 157 -21.87 -7.86 10.71
CA SER A 157 -20.91 -7.47 11.76
C SER A 157 -20.86 -5.97 12.10
N SER A 158 -21.98 -5.25 12.11
CA SER A 158 -22.00 -3.90 12.72
C SER A 158 -23.14 -3.77 13.72
N SER A 159 -22.77 -3.80 14.99
CA SER A 159 -23.57 -3.44 16.17
C SER A 159 -23.62 -1.93 16.43
N THR A 160 -23.06 -1.12 15.54
CA THR A 160 -23.32 0.31 15.40
C THR A 160 -24.40 0.47 14.32
N GLY A 161 -25.40 1.32 14.54
CA GLY A 161 -26.57 1.53 13.66
C GLY A 161 -26.27 2.08 12.25
N THR A 162 -25.09 1.80 11.70
CA THR A 162 -24.67 2.08 10.32
C THR A 162 -25.24 1.00 9.40
N ASN A 163 -25.92 1.42 8.34
CA ASN A 163 -26.52 0.48 7.38
C ASN A 163 -25.43 -0.44 6.78
N PRO A 164 -25.60 -1.78 6.76
CA PRO A 164 -24.59 -2.71 6.23
C PRO A 164 -24.28 -2.42 4.75
N HIS A 165 -25.25 -1.89 4.01
CA HIS A 165 -25.06 -1.41 2.63
C HIS A 165 -24.04 -0.25 2.52
N LEU A 166 -23.96 0.63 3.51
CA LEU A 166 -22.99 1.73 3.51
C LEU A 166 -21.56 1.21 3.71
N ILE A 167 -21.37 0.22 4.60
CA ILE A 167 -20.05 -0.39 4.81
C ILE A 167 -19.55 -1.06 3.52
N VAL A 168 -20.43 -1.82 2.85
CA VAL A 168 -20.08 -2.46 1.56
C VAL A 168 -19.78 -1.40 0.50
N LEU A 169 -20.59 -0.34 0.40
CA LEU A 169 -20.37 0.75 -0.54
C LEU A 169 -19.02 1.44 -0.31
N TRP A 170 -18.71 1.83 0.92
CA TRP A 170 -17.44 2.47 1.25
C TRP A 170 -16.25 1.53 1.10
N SER A 171 -16.46 0.22 1.29
CA SER A 171 -15.44 -0.79 0.99
C SER A 171 -15.12 -0.86 -0.50
N ILE A 172 -16.13 -0.79 -1.35
CA ILE A 172 -15.96 -0.71 -2.81
C ILE A 172 -15.25 0.59 -3.19
N VAL A 173 -15.60 1.72 -2.56
CA VAL A 173 -14.92 3.01 -2.77
C VAL A 173 -13.45 2.92 -2.38
N MET A 174 -13.12 2.25 -1.26
CA MET A 174 -11.74 2.02 -0.83
C MET A 174 -10.96 1.18 -1.85
N ILE A 175 -11.54 0.09 -2.36
CA ILE A 175 -10.91 -0.73 -3.40
C ILE A 175 -10.74 0.09 -4.69
N PHE A 176 -11.76 0.83 -5.10
CA PHE A 176 -11.71 1.67 -6.29
C PHE A 176 -10.63 2.75 -6.17
N SER A 177 -10.40 3.31 -4.98
CA SER A 177 -9.31 4.28 -4.72
C SER A 177 -7.91 3.73 -4.99
N CYS A 178 -7.74 2.40 -4.92
CA CYS A 178 -6.47 1.75 -5.24
C CYS A 178 -6.16 1.83 -6.74
N VAL A 179 -7.16 1.95 -7.62
CA VAL A 179 -6.96 2.07 -9.07
C VAL A 179 -6.16 3.33 -9.44
N PRO A 180 -6.59 4.57 -9.11
CA PRO A 180 -5.81 5.76 -9.40
C PRO A 180 -4.48 5.78 -8.64
N MET A 181 -4.40 5.24 -7.41
CA MET A 181 -3.16 5.12 -6.66
C MET A 181 -2.12 4.25 -7.39
N CYS A 182 -2.51 3.05 -7.82
CA CYS A 182 -1.66 2.14 -8.56
C CYS A 182 -1.31 2.69 -9.94
N LEU A 183 -2.27 3.36 -10.61
CA LEU A 183 -2.04 4.01 -11.89
C LEU A 183 -0.97 5.11 -11.77
N SER A 184 -1.06 5.94 -10.72
CA SER A 184 -0.06 6.96 -10.41
C SER A 184 1.32 6.35 -10.15
N SER A 185 1.38 5.28 -9.36
CA SER A 185 2.63 4.59 -9.00
C SER A 185 3.31 3.94 -10.21
N VAL A 186 2.56 3.22 -11.03
CA VAL A 186 3.06 2.61 -12.28
C VAL A 186 3.44 3.69 -13.31
N TYR A 187 2.72 4.81 -13.34
CA TYR A 187 3.07 5.92 -14.21
C TYR A 187 4.38 6.62 -13.77
N LYS A 188 4.63 6.74 -12.45
CA LYS A 188 5.92 7.19 -11.90
C LYS A 188 7.05 6.27 -12.38
N GLU A 189 6.88 4.96 -12.22
CA GLU A 189 7.85 3.96 -12.69
C GLU A 189 8.11 4.06 -14.20
N LYS A 190 7.05 4.15 -15.02
CA LYS A 190 7.18 4.24 -16.48
C LYS A 190 7.90 5.49 -16.96
N THR A 191 7.62 6.63 -16.34
CA THR A 191 8.08 7.93 -16.85
C THR A 191 9.38 8.42 -16.23
N LEU A 192 9.74 7.88 -15.06
CA LEU A 192 10.85 8.32 -14.23
C LEU A 192 11.74 7.17 -13.76
N GLY A 193 11.44 5.90 -14.08
CA GLY A 193 12.20 4.74 -13.61
C GLY A 193 13.66 4.69 -14.07
N GLU A 194 14.00 5.37 -15.17
CA GLU A 194 15.37 5.49 -15.68
C GLU A 194 16.11 6.73 -15.16
N ALA A 195 15.39 7.67 -14.53
CA ALA A 195 15.96 8.92 -14.03
C ALA A 195 16.22 8.82 -12.53
N GLU A 196 17.47 9.05 -12.10
CA GLU A 196 17.81 9.20 -10.68
C GLU A 196 17.20 10.50 -10.15
N LEU A 197 15.96 10.42 -9.66
CA LEU A 197 15.21 11.53 -9.11
C LEU A 197 15.19 11.46 -7.58
N ASP A 198 15.45 12.59 -6.94
CA ASP A 198 15.23 12.71 -5.50
C ASP A 198 13.72 12.57 -5.20
N ALA A 199 13.40 11.62 -4.32
CA ALA A 199 12.02 11.28 -4.00
C ALA A 199 11.28 12.42 -3.26
N VAL A 200 11.98 13.26 -2.50
CA VAL A 200 11.39 14.43 -1.85
C VAL A 200 11.06 15.50 -2.89
N TYR A 201 11.94 15.73 -3.87
CA TYR A 201 11.66 16.62 -5.00
C TYR A 201 10.44 16.16 -5.80
N LEU A 202 10.39 14.87 -6.14
CA LEU A 202 9.27 14.27 -6.87
C LEU A 202 7.96 14.44 -6.09
N ASN A 203 7.91 13.98 -4.84
CA ASN A 203 6.71 14.04 -4.01
C ASN A 203 6.30 15.49 -3.70
N GLY A 204 7.26 16.42 -3.59
CA GLY A 204 6.99 17.84 -3.37
C GLY A 204 6.24 18.50 -4.55
N TRP A 205 6.68 18.26 -5.79
CA TRP A 205 5.95 18.76 -6.97
C TRP A 205 4.61 18.06 -7.17
N ILE A 206 4.54 16.75 -6.92
CA ILE A 206 3.28 16.01 -6.94
C ILE A 206 2.31 16.62 -5.93
N ALA A 207 2.75 16.92 -4.71
CA ALA A 207 1.90 17.51 -3.67
C ALA A 207 1.34 18.88 -4.06
N VAL A 208 2.11 19.72 -4.77
CA VAL A 208 1.62 21.00 -5.30
C VAL A 208 0.47 20.78 -6.28
N PHE A 209 0.64 19.88 -7.25
CA PHE A 209 -0.42 19.56 -8.19
C PHE A 209 -1.59 18.84 -7.52
N GLN A 210 -1.32 17.95 -6.57
CA GLN A 210 -2.32 17.23 -5.79
C GLN A 210 -3.21 18.19 -5.00
N PHE A 211 -2.63 19.20 -4.36
CA PHE A 211 -3.38 20.26 -3.69
C PHE A 211 -4.20 21.09 -4.68
N LEU A 212 -3.59 21.48 -5.82
CA LEU A 212 -4.29 22.25 -6.86
C LEU A 212 -5.48 21.49 -7.47
N PHE A 213 -5.36 20.18 -7.67
CA PHE A 213 -6.47 19.32 -8.11
C PHE A 213 -7.44 18.97 -6.98
N SER A 214 -6.99 18.96 -5.72
CA SER A 214 -7.85 18.69 -4.57
C SER A 214 -8.89 19.80 -4.36
N ILE A 215 -8.56 21.06 -4.66
CA ILE A 215 -9.49 22.19 -4.51
C ILE A 215 -10.75 22.02 -5.39
N PRO A 216 -10.67 21.78 -6.71
CA PRO A 216 -11.87 21.55 -7.52
C PRO A 216 -12.54 20.21 -7.21
N LEU A 217 -11.79 19.17 -6.83
CA LEU A 217 -12.35 17.86 -6.45
C LEU A 217 -13.05 17.87 -5.09
N THR A 218 -12.77 18.87 -4.26
CA THR A 218 -13.45 19.09 -2.98
C THR A 218 -14.95 19.36 -3.17
N PHE A 219 -15.35 20.04 -4.24
CA PHE A 219 -16.77 20.32 -4.52
C PHE A 219 -17.63 19.05 -4.68
N PRO A 220 -17.31 18.12 -5.61
CA PRO A 220 -18.05 16.87 -5.70
C PRO A 220 -17.86 15.97 -4.48
N ALA A 221 -16.68 15.99 -3.84
CA ALA A 221 -16.43 15.18 -2.65
C ALA A 221 -17.32 15.60 -1.47
N ALA A 222 -17.50 16.90 -1.25
CA ALA A 222 -18.34 17.44 -0.19
C ALA A 222 -19.84 17.09 -0.37
N MET A 223 -20.27 16.80 -1.59
CA MET A 223 -21.66 16.36 -1.87
C MET A 223 -21.89 14.87 -1.58
N VAL A 224 -20.83 14.06 -1.44
CA VAL A 224 -20.91 12.61 -1.26
C VAL A 224 -20.82 12.19 0.20
N GLY A 225 -20.39 13.08 1.10
CA GLY A 225 -20.35 12.79 2.54
C GLY A 225 -21.74 12.61 3.16
N ASP A 226 -21.79 11.94 4.32
CA ASP A 226 -23.02 11.71 5.11
C ASP A 226 -23.80 13.00 5.41
N HIS A 227 -23.10 14.11 5.55
CA HIS A 227 -23.67 15.45 5.48
C HIS A 227 -23.32 16.07 4.13
N PRO A 228 -24.20 15.94 3.11
CA PRO A 228 -23.95 16.55 1.81
C PRO A 228 -23.93 18.06 1.98
N VAL A 229 -22.74 18.65 1.88
CA VAL A 229 -22.54 20.08 2.01
C VAL A 229 -22.75 20.71 0.65
N THR A 230 -23.67 21.68 0.58
CA THR A 230 -23.91 22.41 -0.67
C THR A 230 -22.62 23.14 -1.06
N PRO A 231 -22.26 23.27 -2.35
CA PRO A 231 -21.08 24.03 -2.79
C PRO A 231 -20.94 25.44 -2.21
N ARG A 232 -22.05 26.06 -1.75
CA ARG A 232 -22.07 27.38 -1.09
C ARG A 232 -21.65 27.35 0.38
N GLU A 233 -21.92 26.26 1.08
CA GLU A 233 -21.59 26.04 2.50
C GLU A 233 -20.19 25.42 2.66
N LEU A 234 -19.56 25.03 1.56
CA LEU A 234 -18.23 24.44 1.56
C LEU A 234 -17.17 25.31 2.27
N PRO A 235 -17.07 26.64 2.03
CA PRO A 235 -16.09 27.47 2.74
C PRO A 235 -16.35 27.53 4.25
N GLU A 236 -17.62 27.50 4.65
CA GLU A 236 -18.03 27.46 6.05
C GLU A 236 -17.65 26.11 6.67
N ASN A 237 -17.94 24.99 6.00
CA ASN A 237 -17.52 23.66 6.44
C ASN A 237 -15.99 23.51 6.56
N LEU A 238 -15.22 24.15 5.68
CA LEU A 238 -13.75 24.18 5.78
C LEU A 238 -13.27 25.04 6.96
N TYR A 239 -13.96 26.15 7.24
CA TYR A 239 -13.69 27.00 8.39
C TYR A 239 -14.05 26.30 9.70
N ASP A 240 -15.18 25.59 9.73
CA ASP A 240 -15.60 24.80 10.87
C ASP A 240 -14.65 23.63 11.12
N GLY A 241 -14.17 22.97 10.06
CA GLY A 241 -13.11 21.98 10.16
C GLY A 241 -11.81 22.55 10.75
N LEU A 242 -11.47 23.81 10.44
CA LEU A 242 -10.35 24.51 11.06
C LEU A 242 -10.62 24.83 12.54
N MET A 243 -11.83 25.25 12.90
CA MET A 243 -12.21 25.47 14.30
C MET A 243 -12.16 24.17 15.10
N CYS A 244 -12.61 23.06 14.51
CA CYS A 244 -12.48 21.73 15.08
C CYS A 244 -11.01 21.32 15.21
N TYR A 245 -10.16 21.65 14.25
CA TYR A 245 -8.71 21.44 14.38
C TYR A 245 -8.10 22.22 15.54
N LEU A 246 -8.66 23.37 15.89
CA LEU A 246 -8.25 24.18 17.04
C LEU A 246 -8.94 23.76 18.35
N GLY A 247 -9.74 22.69 18.35
CA GLY A 247 -10.41 22.15 19.52
C GLY A 247 -11.76 22.77 19.84
N GLN A 248 -12.35 23.55 18.94
CA GLN A 248 -13.68 24.14 19.11
C GLN A 248 -14.74 23.30 18.39
N ASN A 249 -15.77 22.90 19.13
CA ASN A 249 -16.90 22.17 18.57
C ASN A 249 -17.83 23.12 17.82
N THR A 250 -18.10 22.83 16.56
CA THR A 250 -18.95 23.63 15.66
C THR A 250 -20.34 23.02 15.51
N ILE A 251 -20.44 21.68 15.46
CA ILE A 251 -21.71 20.95 15.43
C ILE A 251 -22.00 20.40 16.83
N THR A 252 -22.85 21.10 17.58
CA THR A 252 -23.22 20.75 18.97
C THR A 252 -24.51 19.94 19.10
N GLU A 253 -25.33 19.88 18.05
CA GLU A 253 -26.64 19.20 18.00
C GLU A 253 -26.69 18.22 16.81
N GLY A 254 -27.29 17.04 16.99
CA GLY A 254 -27.44 16.02 15.93
C GLY A 254 -26.94 14.62 16.30
N ALA A 255 -26.99 13.69 15.34
CA ALA A 255 -26.57 12.29 15.52
C ALA A 255 -25.05 12.10 15.57
N HIS A 256 -24.28 13.02 14.96
CA HIS A 256 -22.81 13.02 14.94
C HIS A 256 -22.28 14.34 15.50
N LYS A 257 -22.36 14.49 16.82
CA LYS A 257 -21.83 15.66 17.54
C LYS A 257 -20.30 15.70 17.44
N ASP A 258 -19.76 16.89 17.22
CA ASP A 258 -18.31 17.09 17.20
C ASP A 258 -17.71 16.94 18.61
N ASP A 259 -16.64 16.15 18.69
CA ASP A 259 -15.74 16.06 19.85
C ASP A 259 -14.31 16.40 19.42
N CYS A 260 -14.08 17.69 19.24
CA CYS A 260 -12.86 18.24 18.67
C CYS A 260 -11.71 18.36 19.69
N GLU A 261 -11.91 18.06 20.98
CA GLU A 261 -10.91 18.23 22.04
C GLU A 261 -9.59 17.48 21.72
N LYS A 262 -9.70 16.32 21.07
CA LYS A 262 -8.56 15.48 20.67
C LYS A 262 -8.19 15.62 19.19
N ALA A 263 -8.95 16.39 18.41
CA ALA A 263 -8.74 16.53 16.97
C ALA A 263 -7.34 17.06 16.65
N THR A 264 -6.90 18.12 17.34
CA THR A 264 -5.57 18.71 17.14
C THR A 264 -4.47 17.68 17.33
N ILE A 265 -4.56 16.86 18.39
CA ILE A 265 -3.54 15.87 18.74
C ILE A 265 -3.50 14.77 17.67
N TYR A 266 -4.66 14.22 17.28
CA TYR A 266 -4.70 13.13 16.31
C TYR A 266 -4.29 13.56 14.90
N VAL A 267 -4.75 14.74 14.44
CA VAL A 267 -4.36 15.28 13.14
C VAL A 267 -2.88 15.64 13.12
N THR A 268 -2.37 16.33 14.15
CA THR A 268 -0.94 16.68 14.21
C THR A 268 -0.06 15.44 14.30
N ALA A 269 -0.43 14.45 15.11
CA ALA A 269 0.27 13.18 15.19
C ALA A 269 0.29 12.47 13.82
N TYR A 270 -0.86 12.41 13.13
CA TYR A 270 -0.92 11.85 11.78
C TYR A 270 0.05 12.57 10.84
N LEU A 271 0.04 13.90 10.79
CA LEU A 271 0.94 14.67 9.93
C LEU A 271 2.43 14.37 10.23
N LEU A 272 2.81 14.30 11.51
CA LEU A 272 4.17 13.96 11.93
C LEU A 272 4.55 12.54 11.51
N PHE A 273 3.70 11.55 11.80
CA PHE A 273 3.92 10.17 11.40
C PHE A 273 3.96 10.02 9.88
N ASN A 274 3.13 10.76 9.15
CA ASN A 274 3.08 10.72 7.69
C ASN A 274 4.37 11.24 7.05
N VAL A 275 4.89 12.37 7.54
CA VAL A 275 6.17 12.94 7.08
C VAL A 275 7.33 12.01 7.44
N ALA A 276 7.38 11.54 8.70
CA ALA A 276 8.42 10.62 9.15
C ALA A 276 8.40 9.30 8.36
N TYR A 277 7.21 8.79 8.05
CA TYR A 277 7.01 7.59 7.24
C TYR A 277 7.55 7.76 5.82
N ASN A 278 7.17 8.86 5.15
CA ASN A 278 7.68 9.17 3.81
C ASN A 278 9.21 9.34 3.80
N LEU A 279 9.78 9.99 4.81
CA LEU A 279 11.24 10.15 4.94
C LEU A 279 11.95 8.81 5.18
N LEU A 280 11.39 7.95 6.04
CA LEU A 280 11.93 6.61 6.31
C LEU A 280 11.90 5.70 5.09
N ILE A 281 10.85 5.77 4.25
CA ILE A 281 10.82 5.05 2.97
C ILE A 281 12.02 5.44 2.11
N ILE A 282 12.27 6.73 1.96
CA ILE A 282 13.38 7.25 1.14
C ILE A 282 14.72 6.82 1.74
N LEU A 283 14.87 6.89 3.05
CA LEU A 283 16.08 6.47 3.75
C LEU A 283 16.35 4.98 3.55
N ILE A 284 15.34 4.12 3.69
CA ILE A 284 15.46 2.67 3.50
C ILE A 284 15.76 2.34 2.04
N LEU A 285 15.15 3.02 1.07
CA LEU A 285 15.46 2.79 -0.35
C LEU A 285 16.88 3.27 -0.71
N LYS A 286 17.38 4.31 -0.04
CA LYS A 286 18.71 4.87 -0.29
C LYS A 286 19.84 4.05 0.34
N PHE A 287 19.64 3.54 1.55
CA PHE A 287 20.69 2.83 2.32
C PHE A 287 20.47 1.31 2.42
N GLY A 288 19.26 0.85 2.13
CA GLY A 288 18.87 -0.55 2.17
C GLY A 288 18.40 -1.06 0.82
N SER A 289 17.56 -2.09 0.83
CA SER A 289 16.95 -2.67 -0.36
C SER A 289 15.44 -2.50 -0.34
N ALA A 290 14.83 -2.53 -1.52
CA ALA A 290 13.37 -2.57 -1.66
C ALA A 290 12.75 -3.75 -0.88
N ASN A 291 13.47 -4.88 -0.75
CA ASN A 291 12.98 -6.06 -0.05
C ASN A 291 12.77 -5.81 1.44
N ILE A 292 13.65 -5.04 2.10
CA ILE A 292 13.50 -4.67 3.51
C ILE A 292 12.26 -3.79 3.70
N LEU A 293 12.06 -2.82 2.79
CA LEU A 293 10.88 -1.97 2.78
C LEU A 293 9.60 -2.81 2.64
N TRP A 294 9.56 -3.71 1.65
CA TRP A 294 8.41 -4.57 1.42
C TRP A 294 8.14 -5.51 2.58
N LEU A 295 9.18 -6.03 3.24
CA LEU A 295 9.05 -6.85 4.44
C LEU A 295 8.43 -6.06 5.59
N ALA A 296 8.89 -4.82 5.83
CA ALA A 296 8.30 -3.96 6.85
C ALA A 296 6.81 -3.72 6.57
N MET A 297 6.47 -3.39 5.32
CA MET A 297 5.10 -3.16 4.87
C MET A 297 4.21 -4.40 5.02
N THR A 298 4.74 -5.60 4.77
CA THR A 298 4.00 -6.86 4.98
C THR A 298 3.69 -7.09 6.45
N ILE A 299 4.62 -6.80 7.35
CA ILE A 299 4.45 -6.96 8.80
C ILE A 299 3.53 -5.88 9.40
N MET A 300 3.45 -4.70 8.80
CA MET A 300 2.50 -3.66 9.23
C MET A 300 1.04 -4.09 9.08
N VAL A 301 0.71 -4.93 8.10
CA VAL A 301 -0.68 -5.38 7.85
C VAL A 301 -1.27 -6.15 9.05
N PRO A 302 -0.65 -7.24 9.55
CA PRO A 302 -1.18 -7.98 10.68
C PRO A 302 -1.03 -7.20 11.99
N LEU A 303 0.07 -6.47 12.18
CA LEU A 303 0.25 -5.64 13.38
C LEU A 303 -0.79 -4.52 13.45
N GLY A 304 -1.14 -3.91 12.32
CA GLY A 304 -2.21 -2.94 12.22
C GLY A 304 -3.55 -3.53 12.59
N ASN A 305 -3.87 -4.72 12.06
CA ASN A 305 -5.12 -5.39 12.41
C ASN A 305 -5.19 -5.72 13.92
N VAL A 306 -4.09 -6.20 14.52
CA VAL A 306 -4.02 -6.45 15.97
C VAL A 306 -4.09 -5.15 16.78
N ALA A 307 -3.43 -4.09 16.34
CA ALA A 307 -3.41 -2.80 17.04
C ALA A 307 -4.83 -2.23 17.25
N PHE A 308 -5.71 -2.38 16.25
CA PHE A 308 -7.10 -1.93 16.32
C PHE A 308 -8.01 -2.83 17.20
N THR A 309 -7.49 -3.93 17.75
CA THR A 309 -8.23 -4.79 18.69
C THR A 309 -7.95 -4.47 20.16
N PHE A 310 -6.85 -3.78 20.45
CA PHE A 310 -6.49 -3.48 21.83
C PHE A 310 -7.49 -2.51 22.46
N PRO A 311 -7.82 -2.69 23.76
CA PRO A 311 -8.81 -1.86 24.47
C PRO A 311 -8.36 -0.40 24.68
N PHE A 312 -7.09 -0.09 24.41
CA PHE A 312 -6.56 1.28 24.41
C PHE A 312 -6.98 2.08 23.16
N MET A 313 -7.39 1.40 22.09
CA MET A 313 -7.78 2.03 20.82
C MET A 313 -9.24 2.55 20.89
N PRO A 314 -9.52 3.81 20.52
CA PRO A 314 -10.87 4.28 20.25
C PRO A 314 -11.54 3.39 19.19
N GLU A 315 -12.82 3.05 19.40
CA GLU A 315 -13.59 2.16 18.51
C GLU A 315 -12.95 0.76 18.31
N HIS A 316 -12.43 0.15 19.37
CA HIS A 316 -11.86 -1.20 19.29
C HIS A 316 -12.88 -2.20 18.70
N GLN A 317 -12.48 -2.92 17.66
CA GLN A 317 -13.32 -3.92 17.02
C GLN A 317 -12.85 -5.32 17.45
N PRO A 318 -13.69 -6.13 18.13
CA PRO A 318 -13.33 -7.50 18.44
C PRO A 318 -13.19 -8.30 17.13
N LEU A 319 -12.07 -8.97 16.94
CA LEU A 319 -11.83 -9.80 15.75
C LEU A 319 -12.80 -10.97 15.71
N HIS A 320 -13.72 -10.97 14.74
CA HIS A 320 -14.52 -12.15 14.46
C HIS A 320 -13.71 -13.22 13.74
N ALA A 321 -14.07 -14.49 13.94
CA ALA A 321 -13.36 -15.64 13.36
C ALA A 321 -13.20 -15.56 11.82
N LYS A 322 -14.15 -14.93 11.12
CA LYS A 322 -14.10 -14.71 9.67
C LYS A 322 -13.06 -13.66 9.26
N ASP A 323 -12.86 -12.62 10.05
CA ASP A 323 -11.87 -11.57 9.78
C ASP A 323 -10.46 -12.09 10.04
N ILE A 324 -10.31 -12.99 11.03
CA ILE A 324 -9.07 -13.74 11.28
C ILE A 324 -8.76 -14.66 10.11
N ALA A 325 -9.75 -15.40 9.60
CA ALA A 325 -9.56 -16.24 8.43
C ALA A 325 -9.14 -15.40 7.21
N GLY A 326 -9.83 -14.29 6.94
CA GLY A 326 -9.46 -13.35 5.87
C GLY A 326 -8.04 -12.79 6.01
N LEU A 327 -7.66 -12.39 7.23
CA LEU A 327 -6.30 -11.93 7.54
C LEU A 327 -5.26 -13.01 7.25
N LEU A 328 -5.49 -14.27 7.65
CA LEU A 328 -4.56 -15.37 7.38
C LEU A 328 -4.36 -15.62 5.89
N PHE A 329 -5.45 -15.58 5.11
CA PHE A 329 -5.38 -15.70 3.65
C PHE A 329 -4.59 -14.54 3.03
N ILE A 330 -4.86 -13.30 3.44
CA ILE A 330 -4.15 -12.12 2.95
C ILE A 330 -2.65 -12.20 3.29
N MET A 331 -2.31 -12.64 4.51
CA MET A 331 -0.92 -12.82 4.94
C MET A 331 -0.20 -13.89 4.12
N MET A 332 -0.87 -15.03 3.89
CA MET A 332 -0.32 -16.09 3.05
C MET A 332 -0.13 -15.62 1.61
N GLY A 333 -1.11 -14.93 1.04
CA GLY A 333 -1.02 -14.37 -0.32
C GLY A 333 0.08 -13.33 -0.47
N LEU A 334 0.25 -12.44 0.51
CA LEU A 334 1.35 -11.47 0.56
C LEU A 334 2.72 -12.13 0.62
N PHE A 335 2.85 -13.17 1.44
CA PHE A 335 4.10 -13.92 1.55
C PHE A 335 4.45 -14.61 0.24
N VAL A 336 3.46 -15.29 -0.37
CA VAL A 336 3.59 -15.94 -1.67
C VAL A 336 3.95 -14.94 -2.76
N TYR A 337 3.30 -13.78 -2.80
CA TYR A 337 3.52 -12.75 -3.80
C TYR A 337 4.93 -12.14 -3.73
N ARG A 338 5.43 -11.85 -2.51
CA ARG A 338 6.66 -11.08 -2.32
C ARG A 338 7.92 -11.91 -2.17
N PHE A 339 7.83 -13.09 -1.54
CA PHE A 339 9.02 -13.83 -1.12
C PHE A 339 9.17 -15.19 -1.78
N LEU A 340 8.10 -15.78 -2.34
CA LEU A 340 8.17 -17.15 -2.84
C LEU A 340 9.08 -17.28 -4.06
N GLU A 341 9.10 -16.28 -4.93
CA GLU A 341 10.00 -16.24 -6.10
C GLU A 341 11.48 -16.24 -5.67
N GLU A 342 11.86 -15.33 -4.76
CA GLU A 342 13.23 -15.26 -4.23
C GLU A 342 13.63 -16.54 -3.48
N LEU A 343 12.71 -17.12 -2.71
CA LEU A 343 12.93 -18.39 -2.01
C LEU A 343 13.14 -19.55 -2.98
N MET A 344 12.31 -19.65 -4.01
CA MET A 344 12.41 -20.67 -5.06
C MET A 344 13.70 -20.56 -5.84
N GLU A 345 14.12 -19.35 -6.21
CA GLU A 345 15.41 -19.11 -6.87
C GLU A 345 16.59 -19.49 -5.99
N SER A 346 16.57 -19.13 -4.70
CA SER A 346 17.60 -19.49 -3.73
C SER A 346 17.65 -21.01 -3.50
N TRP A 347 16.49 -21.66 -3.45
CA TRP A 347 16.39 -23.11 -3.28
C TRP A 347 16.88 -23.86 -4.53
N ASN A 348 16.58 -23.36 -5.74
CA ASN A 348 17.12 -23.90 -6.98
C ASN A 348 18.64 -23.68 -7.12
N LYS A 349 19.17 -22.53 -6.67
CA LYS A 349 20.63 -22.30 -6.61
C LYS A 349 21.34 -23.19 -5.58
N ARG A 350 20.63 -23.65 -4.55
CA ARG A 350 21.16 -24.59 -3.53
C ARG A 350 21.03 -26.06 -3.90
N LYS A 351 20.23 -26.42 -4.91
CA LYS A 351 20.29 -27.77 -5.47
C LYS A 351 21.63 -27.92 -6.19
N PRO A 352 22.49 -28.88 -5.81
CA PRO A 352 23.59 -29.23 -6.69
C PRO A 352 22.99 -29.59 -8.04
N ILE A 353 23.56 -29.04 -9.11
CA ILE A 353 23.29 -29.49 -10.47
C ILE A 353 23.70 -30.97 -10.49
N TYR A 354 22.75 -31.87 -10.21
CA TYR A 354 22.79 -33.15 -10.89
C TYR A 354 22.55 -32.79 -12.34
N PRO A 355 23.50 -33.05 -13.26
CA PRO A 355 23.19 -32.95 -14.65
C PRO A 355 22.02 -33.90 -14.87
N ASP A 356 20.86 -33.35 -15.24
CA ASP A 356 19.80 -34.11 -15.84
C ASP A 356 20.37 -34.55 -17.20
N GLU A 357 21.13 -35.64 -17.17
CA GLU A 357 21.66 -36.30 -18.35
C GLU A 357 20.49 -37.03 -19.03
N LYS A 358 19.53 -36.26 -19.52
CA LYS A 358 18.73 -36.63 -20.68
C LYS A 358 19.43 -36.09 -21.92
N GLY A 359 20.68 -36.49 -22.07
CA GLY A 359 21.36 -36.46 -23.35
C GLY A 359 20.78 -37.56 -24.27
N PRO A 360 20.98 -37.45 -25.59
CA PRO A 360 20.52 -38.42 -26.59
C PRO A 360 21.06 -39.85 -26.40
N VAL A 361 21.99 -40.05 -25.46
CA VAL A 361 22.65 -41.32 -25.12
C VAL A 361 21.71 -42.28 -24.38
N ALA A 362 20.73 -41.77 -23.61
CA ALA A 362 19.75 -42.63 -22.92
C ALA A 362 18.78 -43.32 -23.90
N ASP A 363 18.52 -42.71 -25.07
CA ASP A 363 17.72 -43.29 -26.14
C ASP A 363 18.53 -44.26 -27.02
N GLU A 364 19.84 -44.04 -27.19
CA GLU A 364 20.72 -45.02 -27.85
C GLU A 364 20.93 -46.28 -27.00
N LEU A 365 21.12 -46.15 -25.69
CA LEU A 365 21.25 -47.29 -24.78
C LEU A 365 19.94 -48.09 -24.69
N LYS A 366 18.77 -47.40 -24.68
CA LYS A 366 17.46 -48.05 -24.80
C LYS A 366 17.25 -48.75 -26.13
N ARG A 367 17.67 -48.15 -27.26
CA ARG A 367 17.56 -48.78 -28.59
C ARG A 367 18.48 -50.00 -28.73
N ALA A 368 19.69 -49.95 -28.18
CA ALA A 368 20.61 -51.09 -28.15
C ALA A 368 20.11 -52.25 -27.25
N LEU A 369 19.46 -51.93 -26.13
CA LEU A 369 18.85 -52.94 -25.26
C LEU A 369 17.59 -53.56 -25.88
N ILE A 370 16.77 -52.77 -26.59
CA ILE A 370 15.56 -53.27 -27.27
C ILE A 370 15.90 -54.12 -28.51
N SER A 371 17.02 -53.89 -29.19
CA SER A 371 17.46 -54.76 -30.30
C SER A 371 18.20 -56.02 -29.86
N SER A 372 18.60 -56.11 -28.58
CA SER A 372 19.26 -57.29 -28.00
C SER A 372 18.27 -58.31 -27.47
N ASP A 373 17.06 -57.89 -27.08
CA ASP A 373 16.02 -58.75 -26.51
C ASP A 373 15.04 -59.32 -27.56
N SER A 374 15.16 -58.92 -28.84
CA SER A 374 14.30 -59.41 -29.92
C SER A 374 14.86 -60.60 -30.71
N ASP A 375 16.05 -61.10 -30.37
CA ASP A 375 16.75 -62.15 -31.14
C ASP A 375 17.00 -63.44 -30.34
N ASN A 376 16.32 -63.64 -29.19
CA ASN A 376 16.59 -64.80 -28.33
C ASN A 376 15.38 -65.39 -27.58
N SER A 377 14.21 -65.42 -28.22
CA SER A 377 13.10 -66.27 -27.78
C SER A 377 12.19 -66.61 -28.96
N ASP A 378 12.44 -67.77 -29.59
CA ASP A 378 11.43 -68.73 -30.07
C ASP A 378 12.11 -69.77 -30.98
N ASP A 379 13.02 -70.55 -30.39
CA ASP A 379 13.40 -71.86 -30.90
C ASP A 379 13.49 -72.80 -29.68
N LEU A 380 12.89 -73.99 -29.81
CA LEU A 380 12.66 -75.05 -28.81
C LEU A 380 11.41 -74.91 -27.92
N ASP A 381 10.29 -75.45 -28.42
CA ASP A 381 9.55 -76.48 -27.70
C ASP A 381 8.86 -77.44 -28.71
N ARG A 382 9.56 -78.55 -29.00
CA ARG A 382 9.02 -79.81 -29.50
C ARG A 382 9.48 -80.87 -28.51
N GLU A 383 8.57 -81.48 -27.75
CA GLU A 383 8.51 -82.93 -27.53
C GLU A 383 7.28 -83.35 -26.68
N VAL A 384 6.60 -84.40 -27.20
CA VAL A 384 5.46 -85.20 -26.69
C VAL A 384 4.04 -84.69 -26.97
#